data_AF-X6N4N1-F1
#
_entry.id   AF-X6N4N1-F1
#
_cell.length_a   1.000
_cell.length_b   1.000
_cell.length_c   1.000
_cell.angle_alpha   90.00
_cell.angle_beta   90.00
_cell.angle_gamma   90.00
#
_symmetry.space_group_name_H-M   'P 1'
#
loop_
_entity.id
_entity.type
_entity.pdbx_description
1 polymer ?
#
loop_
_entity_poly.entity_id
_entity_poly.type
_entity_poly.pdbx_seq_one_letter_code
_entity_poly.pdbx_strand_id
1 'polypeptide(L)'
;GSSEPQDYNGGRSLDDFVNWINEKAGTRRNTDVIFFFVIELVGNKHNPFFNKKKAGRYPKLDTLAHQFYTNSQSRDIVKKEIATLCQGNEFSKEDCDNYLKTAEKIVEKGNQYVTDEKNRLERILSSSGVRPDKKNGMILRKNVLDGFLEGAELIEEAKQDL
;
A
#
# COMPACT_ATOMS: atom_id res chain seq x y z
N GLY A 1 -5.22 -13.28 19.13
CA GLY A 1 -4.43 -12.08 19.46
C GLY A 1 -3.84 -12.28 20.84
N SER A 2 -2.62 -11.80 21.07
CA SER A 2 -2.03 -11.81 22.42
C SER A 2 -2.89 -10.96 23.36
N SER A 3 -3.15 -11.46 24.58
CA SER A 3 -3.87 -10.75 25.65
C SER A 3 -2.93 -9.98 26.58
N GLU A 4 -1.62 -10.07 26.36
CA GLU A 4 -0.61 -9.38 27.16
C GLU A 4 -0.31 -8.00 26.55
N PRO A 5 -0.46 -6.91 27.32
CA PRO A 5 -0.10 -5.58 26.86
C PRO A 5 1.41 -5.49 26.64
N GLN A 6 1.82 -4.82 25.55
CA GLN A 6 3.22 -4.57 25.25
C GLN A 6 3.54 -3.09 25.45
N ASP A 7 4.62 -2.81 26.17
CA ASP A 7 5.08 -1.45 26.43
C ASP A 7 5.69 -0.82 25.18
N TYR A 8 5.32 0.44 24.94
CA TYR A 8 5.94 1.28 23.92
C TYR A 8 7.14 2.02 24.49
N ASN A 9 8.35 1.58 24.12
CA ASN A 9 9.61 2.20 24.53
C ASN A 9 10.31 2.97 23.40
N GLY A 10 9.57 3.31 22.34
CA GLY A 10 10.08 4.07 21.19
C GLY A 10 10.22 5.58 21.47
N GLY A 11 10.68 6.31 20.45
CA GLY A 11 10.77 7.77 20.50
C GLY A 11 9.41 8.47 20.63
N ARG A 12 9.40 9.78 20.88
CA ARG A 12 8.15 10.55 21.02
C ARG A 12 7.55 11.03 19.69
N SER A 13 8.15 10.64 18.56
CA SER A 13 7.67 11.09 17.26
C SER A 13 6.43 10.31 16.81
N LEU A 14 5.56 10.95 16.03
CA LEU A 14 4.38 10.29 15.45
C LEU A 14 4.81 9.13 14.53
N ASP A 15 5.93 9.28 13.84
CA ASP A 15 6.50 8.25 12.98
C ASP A 15 6.92 7.02 13.82
N ASP A 16 7.66 7.21 14.91
CA ASP A 16 8.07 6.10 15.79
C ASP A 16 6.87 5.34 16.36
N PHE A 17 5.77 6.04 16.66
CA PHE A 17 4.58 5.43 17.22
C PHE A 17 3.79 4.64 16.17
N VAL A 18 3.59 5.23 14.98
CA VAL A 18 2.93 4.54 13.86
C VAL A 18 3.76 3.34 13.40
N ASN A 19 5.08 3.42 13.42
CA ASN A 19 5.98 2.32 13.08
C ASN A 19 5.78 1.13 14.02
N TRP A 20 5.77 1.39 15.33
CA TRP A 20 5.57 0.33 16.32
C TRP A 20 4.18 -0.32 16.20
N ILE A 21 3.12 0.46 15.96
CA ILE A 21 1.78 -0.09 15.72
C ILE A 21 1.74 -0.93 14.44
N ASN A 22 2.37 -0.46 13.36
CA ASN A 22 2.44 -1.18 12.10
C ASN A 22 3.15 -2.53 12.27
N GLU A 23 4.26 -2.57 13.01
CA GLU A 23 4.99 -3.79 13.33
C GLU A 23 4.17 -4.75 14.20
N LYS A 24 3.62 -4.26 15.32
CA LYS A 24 2.91 -5.12 16.28
C LYS A 24 1.54 -5.58 15.79
N ALA A 25 0.88 -4.79 14.96
CA ALA A 25 -0.46 -5.09 14.46
C ALA A 25 -0.48 -5.55 12.99
N GLY A 26 0.69 -5.63 12.32
CA GLY A 26 0.76 -5.94 10.88
C GLY A 26 0.07 -4.90 10.00
N THR A 27 -0.14 -3.68 10.51
CA THR A 27 -0.81 -2.60 9.78
C THR A 27 0.20 -1.80 8.96
N ARG A 28 -0.27 -1.03 7.97
CA ARG A 28 0.58 -0.20 7.09
C ARG A 28 0.05 1.22 6.98
N ARG A 29 -0.12 1.84 8.15
CA ARG A 29 -0.56 3.23 8.32
C ARG A 29 0.58 4.20 8.05
N ASN A 30 0.24 5.38 7.52
CA ASN A 30 1.15 6.51 7.43
C ASN A 30 0.79 7.57 8.49
N THR A 31 1.71 8.48 8.75
CA THR A 31 1.53 9.61 9.68
C THR A 31 0.75 10.78 9.06
N ASP A 32 0.39 10.68 7.78
CA ASP A 32 -0.13 11.76 6.94
C ASP A 32 -1.66 11.97 6.99
N VAL A 33 -2.34 11.73 8.13
CA VAL A 33 -3.78 12.07 8.20
C VAL A 33 -4.03 13.54 8.53
N ILE A 34 -3.14 14.24 9.25
CA ILE A 34 -3.24 15.71 9.48
C ILE A 34 -1.83 16.34 9.64
N PHE A 35 -0.87 15.96 8.80
CA PHE A 35 0.48 16.56 8.87
C PHE A 35 1.03 16.95 7.49
N PHE A 36 0.13 17.28 6.56
CA PHE A 36 0.48 17.65 5.19
C PHE A 36 1.24 18.99 5.08
N PHE A 37 1.48 19.73 6.17
CA PHE A 37 2.10 21.06 6.10
C PHE A 37 3.53 21.18 6.63
N VAL A 38 4.11 20.16 7.28
CA VAL A 38 5.41 20.34 7.97
C VAL A 38 6.58 19.61 7.30
N ILE A 39 6.31 18.58 6.49
CA ILE A 39 7.37 17.70 5.97
C ILE A 39 8.21 18.37 4.86
N GLU A 40 7.68 19.37 4.15
CA GLU A 40 8.44 20.03 3.07
C GLU A 40 9.48 21.05 3.59
N LEU A 41 9.40 21.45 4.86
CA LEU A 41 10.32 22.43 5.47
C LEU A 41 11.49 21.81 6.23
N VAL A 42 11.39 20.54 6.63
CA VAL A 42 12.47 19.85 7.33
C VAL A 42 12.99 18.78 6.39
N GLY A 43 14.08 19.10 5.67
CA GLY A 43 14.77 18.22 4.71
C GLY A 43 15.38 16.96 5.34
N ASN A 44 14.60 16.18 6.08
CA ASN A 44 15.05 14.93 6.67
C ASN A 44 14.75 13.77 5.71
N LYS A 45 15.75 13.45 4.90
CA LYS A 45 15.80 12.31 3.96
C LYS A 45 16.01 10.95 4.64
N HIS A 46 15.84 10.83 5.96
CA HIS A 46 16.16 9.60 6.68
C HIS A 46 14.99 9.02 7.45
N ASN A 47 14.11 8.33 6.71
CA ASN A 47 13.65 7.01 7.13
C ASN A 47 13.49 6.12 5.88
N PRO A 48 14.43 5.21 5.58
CA PRO A 48 14.34 4.32 4.42
C PRO A 48 13.23 3.28 4.54
N PHE A 49 12.63 3.10 5.72
CA PHE A 49 11.62 2.06 5.97
C PHE A 49 10.19 2.51 5.62
N PHE A 50 9.92 3.82 5.62
CA PHE A 50 8.59 4.38 5.35
C PHE A 50 8.61 5.33 4.16
N ASN A 51 8.86 4.77 2.99
CA ASN A 51 8.61 5.48 1.74
C ASN A 51 7.08 5.70 1.63
N LYS A 52 6.64 6.96 1.49
CA LYS A 52 5.21 7.36 1.30
C LYS A 52 4.47 6.54 0.21
N LYS A 53 5.21 5.85 -0.65
CA LYS A 53 4.76 4.88 -1.66
C LYS A 53 4.23 3.54 -1.12
N LYS A 54 4.42 3.19 0.17
CA LYS A 54 4.14 1.85 0.72
C LYS A 54 2.80 1.73 1.49
N ALA A 55 2.07 2.82 1.75
CA ALA A 55 0.78 2.77 2.45
C ALA A 55 -0.28 2.02 1.62
N GLY A 56 -0.96 1.04 2.22
CA GLY A 56 -1.92 0.17 1.54
C GLY A 56 -1.30 -0.92 0.66
N ARG A 57 0.03 -1.04 0.61
CA ARG A 57 0.75 -2.06 -0.16
C ARG A 57 1.27 -3.18 0.73
N TYR A 58 1.00 -4.43 0.38
CA TYR A 58 1.44 -5.61 1.11
C TYR A 58 2.31 -6.49 0.20
N PRO A 59 3.54 -6.88 0.59
CA PRO A 59 4.48 -7.57 -0.30
C PRO A 59 3.93 -8.87 -0.90
N LYS A 60 3.19 -9.65 -0.11
CA LYS A 60 2.51 -10.87 -0.57
C LYS A 60 1.49 -10.56 -1.68
N LEU A 61 0.65 -9.53 -1.47
CA LEU A 61 -0.36 -9.12 -2.45
C LEU A 61 0.28 -8.43 -3.66
N ASP A 62 1.35 -7.66 -3.48
CA ASP A 62 2.10 -6.99 -4.54
C ASP A 62 2.79 -7.99 -5.48
N THR A 63 3.36 -9.06 -4.93
CA THR A 63 4.00 -10.12 -5.72
C THR A 63 2.97 -10.78 -6.64
N LEU A 64 1.81 -11.15 -6.08
CA LEU A 64 0.69 -11.69 -6.84
C LEU A 64 0.16 -10.66 -7.85
N ALA A 65 -0.01 -9.40 -7.44
CA ALA A 65 -0.46 -8.33 -8.33
C ALA A 65 0.47 -8.14 -9.54
N HIS A 66 1.77 -8.19 -9.32
CA HIS A 66 2.77 -8.08 -10.38
C HIS A 66 2.76 -9.30 -11.30
N GLN A 67 2.65 -10.51 -10.74
CA GLN A 67 2.47 -11.74 -11.54
C GLN A 67 1.20 -11.67 -12.40
N PHE A 68 0.09 -11.20 -11.83
CA PHE A 68 -1.17 -10.98 -12.53
C PHE A 68 -1.01 -9.99 -13.69
N TYR A 69 -0.27 -8.90 -13.45
CA TYR A 69 -0.04 -7.84 -14.42
C TYR A 69 0.82 -8.31 -15.60
N THR A 70 1.92 -9.00 -15.31
CA THR A 70 2.96 -9.39 -16.29
C THR A 70 2.62 -10.67 -17.04
N ASN A 71 1.84 -11.58 -16.45
CA ASN A 71 1.48 -12.85 -17.07
C ASN A 71 -0.05 -13.01 -17.18
N SER A 72 -0.58 -12.65 -18.35
CA SER A 72 -2.03 -12.72 -18.64
C SER A 72 -2.63 -14.12 -18.51
N GLN A 73 -1.86 -15.19 -18.73
CA GLN A 73 -2.34 -16.58 -18.62
C GLN A 73 -2.59 -16.99 -17.16
N SER A 74 -1.91 -16.34 -16.21
CA SER A 74 -2.01 -16.65 -14.78
C SER A 74 -3.13 -15.90 -14.06
N ARG A 75 -3.81 -14.96 -14.74
CA ARG A 75 -4.74 -14.00 -14.11
C ARG A 75 -5.84 -14.65 -13.28
N ASP A 76 -6.49 -15.69 -13.80
CA ASP A 76 -7.58 -16.36 -13.07
C ASP A 76 -7.08 -17.08 -11.81
N ILE A 77 -5.90 -17.69 -11.90
CA ILE A 77 -5.27 -18.41 -10.78
C ILE A 77 -4.85 -17.41 -9.72
N VAL A 78 -4.12 -16.37 -10.12
CA VAL A 78 -3.60 -15.35 -9.21
C VAL A 78 -4.73 -14.54 -8.57
N LYS A 79 -5.80 -14.21 -9.30
CA LYS A 79 -6.98 -13.54 -8.73
C LYS A 79 -7.64 -14.40 -7.65
N LYS A 80 -7.75 -15.72 -7.86
CA LYS A 80 -8.25 -16.65 -6.84
C LYS A 80 -7.34 -16.72 -5.63
N GLU A 81 -6.02 -16.75 -5.83
CA GLU A 81 -5.05 -16.78 -4.74
C GLU A 81 -5.11 -15.52 -3.87
N ILE A 82 -5.17 -14.33 -4.48
CA ILE A 82 -5.41 -13.07 -3.77
C ILE A 82 -6.71 -13.16 -2.96
N ALA A 83 -7.80 -13.65 -3.57
CA ALA A 83 -9.08 -13.80 -2.89
C ALA A 83 -9.00 -14.78 -1.69
N THR A 84 -8.24 -15.87 -1.81
CA THR A 84 -8.01 -16.82 -0.72
C THR A 84 -7.21 -16.19 0.42
N LEU A 85 -6.13 -15.46 0.12
CA LEU A 85 -5.37 -14.73 1.15
C LEU A 85 -6.25 -13.72 1.89
N CYS A 86 -7.19 -13.09 1.17
CA CYS A 86 -8.16 -12.14 1.69
C CYS A 86 -9.29 -12.75 2.54
N GLN A 87 -9.38 -14.08 2.65
CA GLN A 87 -10.28 -14.75 3.60
C GLN A 87 -9.66 -14.85 5.01
N GLY A 88 -8.35 -14.65 5.13
CA GLY A 88 -7.66 -14.62 6.40
C GLY A 88 -7.84 -13.29 7.15
N ASN A 89 -7.30 -13.22 8.36
CA ASN A 89 -7.31 -12.01 9.19
C ASN A 89 -6.08 -11.11 8.98
N GLU A 90 -5.21 -11.45 8.02
CA GLU A 90 -3.96 -10.73 7.75
C GLU A 90 -4.21 -9.38 7.04
N PHE A 91 -5.27 -9.30 6.22
CA PHE A 91 -5.59 -8.13 5.41
C PHE A 91 -7.00 -7.64 5.73
N SER A 92 -7.21 -6.33 5.74
CA SER A 92 -8.56 -5.80 5.84
C SER A 92 -9.34 -6.01 4.54
N LYS A 93 -10.68 -6.00 4.64
CA LYS A 93 -11.53 -6.05 3.45
C LYS A 93 -11.24 -4.91 2.47
N GLU A 94 -10.94 -3.71 2.96
CA GLU A 94 -10.66 -2.55 2.10
C GLU A 94 -9.34 -2.72 1.35
N ASP A 95 -8.30 -3.23 2.01
CA ASP A 95 -7.00 -3.51 1.38
C ASP A 95 -7.18 -4.54 0.26
N CYS A 96 -7.85 -5.65 0.55
CA CYS A 96 -8.19 -6.69 -0.41
C CYS A 96 -9.02 -6.20 -1.60
N ASP A 97 -10.05 -5.40 -1.32
CA ASP A 97 -10.90 -4.79 -2.34
C ASP A 97 -10.10 -3.92 -3.31
N ASN A 98 -9.08 -3.21 -2.83
CA ASN A 98 -8.24 -2.36 -3.68
C ASN A 98 -7.45 -3.19 -4.71
N TYR A 99 -6.92 -4.37 -4.34
CA TYR A 99 -6.24 -5.26 -5.28
C TYR A 99 -7.22 -5.96 -6.23
N LEU A 100 -8.29 -6.56 -5.69
CA LEU A 100 -9.24 -7.35 -6.49
C LEU A 100 -9.98 -6.49 -7.52
N LYS A 101 -10.41 -5.28 -7.15
CA LYS A 101 -11.08 -4.34 -8.08
C LYS A 101 -10.11 -3.81 -9.14
N THR A 102 -8.84 -3.61 -8.79
CA THR A 102 -7.81 -3.23 -9.76
C THR A 102 -7.58 -4.35 -10.78
N ALA A 103 -7.46 -5.59 -10.32
CA ALA A 103 -7.37 -6.77 -11.18
C ALA A 103 -8.56 -6.88 -12.14
N GLU A 104 -9.79 -6.64 -11.66
CA GLU A 104 -11.00 -6.59 -12.49
C GLU A 104 -10.93 -5.51 -13.56
N LYS A 105 -10.47 -4.31 -13.20
CA LYS A 105 -10.32 -3.21 -14.17
C LYS A 105 -9.24 -3.49 -15.20
N ILE A 106 -8.16 -4.19 -14.84
CA ILE A 106 -7.13 -4.63 -15.80
C ILE A 106 -7.71 -5.66 -16.78
N VAL A 107 -8.59 -6.56 -16.33
CA VAL A 107 -9.26 -7.52 -17.23
C VAL A 107 -10.23 -6.81 -18.16
N GLU A 108 -11.00 -5.84 -17.64
CA GLU A 108 -11.99 -5.07 -18.41
C GLU A 108 -11.34 -4.12 -19.42
N LYS A 109 -10.25 -3.45 -19.04
CA LYS A 109 -9.68 -2.30 -19.79
C LYS A 109 -8.27 -2.55 -20.33
N GLY A 110 -7.64 -3.68 -20.01
CA GLY A 110 -6.26 -3.99 -20.37
C GLY A 110 -5.21 -3.40 -19.43
N ASN A 111 -3.95 -3.79 -19.62
CA ASN A 111 -2.82 -3.41 -18.75
C ASN A 111 -2.57 -1.90 -18.70
N GLN A 112 -2.85 -1.18 -19.80
CA GLN A 112 -2.68 0.28 -19.88
C GLN A 112 -3.52 1.02 -18.82
N TYR A 113 -4.59 0.41 -18.32
CA TYR A 113 -5.37 0.96 -17.21
C TYR A 113 -4.51 1.33 -16.00
N VAL A 114 -3.49 0.53 -15.67
CA VAL A 114 -2.67 0.72 -14.46
C VAL A 114 -1.92 2.04 -14.53
N THR A 115 -1.24 2.30 -15.65
CA THR A 115 -0.48 3.53 -15.87
C THR A 115 -1.40 4.74 -16.02
N ASP A 116 -2.50 4.60 -16.75
CA ASP A 116 -3.44 5.70 -16.97
C ASP A 116 -4.16 6.13 -15.67
N GLU A 117 -4.61 5.16 -14.89
CA GLU A 117 -5.29 5.43 -13.62
C GLU A 117 -4.33 6.02 -12.60
N LYS A 118 -3.08 5.54 -12.54
CA LYS A 118 -2.04 6.12 -11.68
C LYS A 118 -1.82 7.59 -12.02
N ASN A 119 -1.61 7.91 -13.30
CA ASN A 119 -1.43 9.28 -13.77
C ASN A 119 -2.66 10.16 -13.48
N ARG A 120 -3.87 9.61 -13.57
CA ARG A 120 -5.11 10.33 -13.21
C ARG A 120 -5.16 10.64 -11.72
N LEU A 121 -4.86 9.66 -10.87
CA LEU A 121 -4.88 9.84 -9.41
C LEU A 121 -3.80 10.81 -8.96
N GLU A 122 -2.61 10.80 -9.56
CA GLU A 122 -1.54 11.77 -9.27
C GLU A 122 -1.97 13.21 -9.57
N ARG A 123 -2.57 13.47 -10.73
CA ARG A 123 -3.12 14.79 -11.08
C ARG A 123 -4.22 15.26 -10.12
N ILE A 124 -5.04 14.33 -9.65
CA ILE A 124 -6.11 14.67 -8.70
C ILE A 124 -5.52 14.96 -7.32
N LEU A 125 -4.59 14.13 -6.84
CA LEU A 125 -3.97 14.27 -5.53
C LEU A 125 -3.05 15.49 -5.42
N SER A 126 -2.49 15.98 -6.53
CA SER A 126 -1.75 17.25 -6.57
C SER A 126 -2.65 18.48 -6.58
N SER A 127 -3.95 18.33 -6.86
CA SER A 127 -4.92 19.41 -6.79
C SER A 127 -5.41 19.66 -5.37
N SER A 128 -5.67 20.93 -5.01
CA SER A 128 -6.22 21.33 -3.69
C SER A 128 -7.71 21.03 -3.53
N GLY A 129 -8.40 20.58 -4.59
CA GLY A 129 -9.86 20.36 -4.61
C GLY A 129 -10.31 19.02 -4.03
N VAL A 130 -9.40 18.14 -3.62
CA VAL A 130 -9.76 16.82 -3.09
C VAL A 130 -10.11 16.93 -1.61
N ARG A 131 -11.34 16.54 -1.26
CA ARG A 131 -11.77 16.49 0.14
C ARG A 131 -10.86 15.56 0.96
N PRO A 132 -10.45 15.93 2.19
CA PRO A 132 -9.52 15.13 3.00
C PRO A 132 -9.95 13.68 3.22
N ASP A 133 -11.25 13.45 3.42
CA ASP A 133 -11.85 12.12 3.63
C ASP A 133 -11.75 11.19 2.40
N LYS A 134 -11.58 11.76 1.20
CA LYS A 134 -11.38 11.00 -0.05
C LYS A 134 -9.90 10.88 -0.43
N LYS A 135 -9.08 11.81 0.04
CA LYS A 135 -7.64 11.86 -0.28
C LYS A 135 -6.93 10.57 0.14
N ASN A 136 -7.21 10.06 1.34
CA ASN A 136 -6.58 8.84 1.83
C ASN A 136 -6.88 7.62 0.93
N GLY A 137 -8.16 7.37 0.62
CA GLY A 137 -8.53 6.26 -0.26
C GLY A 137 -7.94 6.38 -1.67
N MET A 138 -7.78 7.60 -2.19
CA MET A 138 -7.11 7.84 -3.48
C MET A 138 -5.60 7.56 -3.41
N ILE A 139 -4.93 7.90 -2.31
CA ILE A 139 -3.52 7.58 -2.07
C ILE A 139 -3.33 6.05 -2.02
N LEU A 140 -4.16 5.34 -1.25
CA LEU A 140 -4.07 3.88 -1.13
C LEU A 140 -4.22 3.20 -2.49
N ARG A 141 -5.24 3.58 -3.27
CA ARG A 141 -5.44 3.03 -4.62
C ARG A 141 -4.28 3.32 -5.55
N LYS A 142 -3.76 4.55 -5.54
CA LYS A 142 -2.59 4.92 -6.35
C LYS A 142 -1.38 4.05 -5.98
N ASN A 143 -1.12 3.86 -4.70
CA ASN A 143 -0.02 3.02 -4.25
C ASN A 143 -0.23 1.55 -4.62
N VAL A 144 -1.45 1.00 -4.54
CA VAL A 144 -1.74 -0.37 -4.99
C VAL A 144 -1.41 -0.56 -6.48
N LEU A 145 -1.64 0.45 -7.33
CA LEU A 145 -1.23 0.40 -8.75
C LEU A 145 0.28 0.23 -8.91
N ASP A 146 1.09 0.82 -8.03
CA ASP A 146 2.55 0.59 -7.99
C ASP A 146 2.87 -0.88 -7.67
N GLY A 147 2.04 -1.56 -6.88
CA GLY A 147 2.17 -3.01 -6.63
C GLY A 147 2.04 -3.85 -7.90
N PHE A 148 1.15 -3.48 -8.82
CA PHE A 148 1.03 -4.16 -10.11
C PHE A 148 2.24 -3.89 -11.02
N LEU A 149 2.82 -2.68 -10.96
CA LEU A 149 3.96 -2.29 -11.80
C LEU A 149 5.31 -2.83 -11.29
N GLU A 150 5.54 -2.76 -9.98
CA GLU A 150 6.86 -2.91 -9.33
C GLU A 150 6.87 -4.01 -8.24
N GLY A 151 5.80 -4.80 -8.10
CA GLY A 151 5.59 -5.69 -6.96
C GLY A 151 6.64 -6.79 -6.75
N ALA A 152 7.42 -7.15 -7.78
CA ALA A 152 8.53 -8.10 -7.64
C ALA A 152 9.74 -7.52 -6.88
N GLU A 153 9.91 -6.20 -6.84
CA GLU A 153 11.10 -5.55 -6.27
C GLU A 153 11.08 -5.53 -4.73
N LEU A 154 9.91 -5.65 -4.09
CA LEU A 154 9.77 -5.56 -2.63
C LEU A 154 10.16 -6.83 -1.86
N ILE A 155 10.27 -7.99 -2.53
CA ILE A 155 10.73 -9.23 -1.88
C ILE A 155 12.24 -9.18 -1.62
N GLU A 156 13.02 -8.57 -2.51
CA GLU A 156 14.48 -8.52 -2.37
C GLU A 156 14.92 -7.51 -1.30
N GLU A 157 14.21 -6.38 -1.15
CA GLU A 157 14.41 -5.47 0.00
C GLU A 157 14.07 -6.17 1.34
N ALA A 158 12.96 -6.91 1.41
CA ALA A 158 12.52 -7.56 2.65
C ALA A 158 13.41 -8.72 3.12
N LYS A 159 14.22 -9.30 2.22
CA LYS A 159 15.18 -10.36 2.56
C LYS A 159 16.54 -9.83 3.02
N GLN A 160 16.87 -8.57 2.70
CA GLN A 160 18.16 -7.97 3.08
C GLN A 160 18.16 -7.41 4.51
N ASP A 161 16.99 -7.26 5.12
CA ASP A 161 16.80 -6.73 6.47
C ASP A 161 16.54 -7.83 7.53
N LEU A 162 16.89 -9.08 7.23
CA LEU A 162 16.81 -10.27 8.11
C LEU A 162 18.20 -10.88 8.31
#